data_AF-A0A0D8X9I6-F1
#
_entry.id   AF-A0A0D8X9I6-F1
#
_cell.length_a   1.000
_cell.length_b   1.000
_cell.length_c   1.000
_cell.angle_alpha   90.00
_cell.angle_beta   90.00
_cell.angle_gamma   90.00
#
_symmetry.space_group_name_H-M   'P 1'
#
loop_
_entity.id
_entity.type
_entity.pdbx_description
1 polymer ?
#
loop_
_entity_poly.entity_id
_entity_poly.type
_entity_poly.pdbx_seq_one_letter_code
_entity_poly.pdbx_strand_id
1 'polypeptide(L)'
;MRNQMLCDGDEDDALRMRWALVCSVSDGNMLNTLSDFAVWFLAEVSKVASKMNIYAKFENRPKAVLHVPVGNFDACSTAYEDIRKNWPAVMFVLHILPKKSSAEYEWMRMLSTVHGFIRQGVLLDNALDKFSTVVSNGEDIDSVYRNVAQWIARATSRLCLDKNSTYKPYDLRVGSGKVLPNNVKFDQDAIQTAVHIVLSSTGNLPHLYREEFAVRVTGFPPSLNEFGVAQLFHGLKVTGVSLKIDSAIVTFTTKFLALQACALDSKKIDRIHTLHVEPLFAEIKEQLDKTELRMC
;
A
#
# COMPACT_ATOMS: atom_id res chain seq x y z
N MET A 1 -33.80 35.06 -21.80
CA MET A 1 -32.36 34.79 -21.92
C MET A 1 -32.04 33.59 -21.05
N ARG A 2 -31.49 32.53 -21.66
CA ARG A 2 -31.36 31.18 -21.08
C ARG A 2 -30.29 31.13 -19.99
N ASN A 3 -30.64 30.54 -18.85
CA ASN A 3 -29.70 30.07 -17.86
C ASN A 3 -28.83 28.95 -18.46
N GLN A 4 -27.51 29.08 -18.29
CA GLN A 4 -26.55 28.00 -18.45
C GLN A 4 -26.84 26.93 -17.39
N MET A 5 -27.48 25.86 -17.82
CA MET A 5 -27.59 24.61 -17.09
C MET A 5 -26.30 23.83 -17.36
N LEU A 6 -25.36 23.95 -16.43
CA LEU A 6 -24.12 23.18 -16.40
C LEU A 6 -24.47 21.69 -16.37
N CYS A 7 -24.15 21.01 -17.47
CA CYS A 7 -24.19 19.56 -17.57
C CYS A 7 -22.96 19.00 -16.85
N ASP A 8 -23.05 18.77 -15.54
CA ASP A 8 -21.94 18.27 -14.70
C ASP A 8 -22.26 16.89 -14.07
N GLY A 9 -23.13 16.10 -14.70
CA GLY A 9 -23.76 14.93 -14.07
C GLY A 9 -23.19 13.55 -14.40
N ASP A 10 -22.81 13.27 -15.67
CA ASP A 10 -22.72 11.87 -16.14
C ASP A 10 -21.33 11.40 -16.62
N GLU A 11 -20.38 12.30 -16.90
CA GLU A 11 -19.05 11.88 -17.40
C GLU A 11 -18.08 11.40 -16.30
N ASP A 12 -18.29 11.78 -15.03
CA ASP A 12 -17.37 11.45 -13.91
C ASP A 12 -17.62 10.04 -13.33
N ASP A 13 -18.74 9.38 -13.68
CA ASP A 13 -19.10 8.06 -13.14
C ASP A 13 -18.23 6.93 -13.71
N ALA A 14 -17.73 7.09 -14.95
CA ALA A 14 -16.84 6.12 -15.60
C ALA A 14 -15.44 6.06 -14.96
N LEU A 15 -15.03 7.10 -14.24
CA LEU A 15 -13.72 7.18 -13.60
C LEU A 15 -13.73 6.67 -12.15
N ARG A 16 -14.91 6.47 -11.56
CA ARG A 16 -15.05 6.03 -10.16
C ARG A 16 -14.61 4.59 -9.98
N MET A 17 -13.88 4.34 -8.90
CA MET A 17 -13.43 3.02 -8.52
C MET A 17 -14.62 2.18 -8.05
N ARG A 18 -14.85 1.08 -8.78
CA ARG A 18 -15.87 0.09 -8.42
C ARG A 18 -15.36 -0.77 -7.28
N TRP A 19 -16.23 -1.01 -6.31
CA TRP A 19 -15.85 -1.71 -5.10
C TRP A 19 -16.91 -2.70 -4.63
N ALA A 20 -16.49 -3.63 -3.78
CA ALA A 20 -17.35 -4.59 -3.10
C ALA A 20 -17.06 -4.61 -1.60
N LEU A 21 -18.05 -5.05 -0.84
CA LEU A 21 -17.98 -5.20 0.61
C LEU A 21 -18.07 -6.68 0.98
N VAL A 22 -17.11 -7.15 1.77
CA VAL A 22 -17.14 -8.48 2.40
C VAL A 22 -17.23 -8.29 3.90
N CYS A 23 -18.17 -8.96 4.56
CA CYS A 23 -18.40 -8.87 5.99
C CYS A 23 -18.22 -10.24 6.63
N SER A 24 -17.07 -10.45 7.28
CA SER A 24 -16.82 -11.64 8.09
C SER A 24 -17.32 -11.41 9.52
N VAL A 25 -18.61 -11.65 9.74
CA VAL A 25 -19.31 -11.35 11.01
C VAL A 25 -20.23 -12.48 11.42
N SER A 26 -20.43 -12.66 12.72
CA SER A 26 -21.28 -13.75 13.22
C SER A 26 -22.77 -13.49 12.97
N ASP A 27 -23.21 -12.22 12.99
CA ASP A 27 -24.59 -11.83 12.77
C ASP A 27 -24.78 -11.16 11.40
N GLY A 28 -25.43 -11.88 10.49
CA GLY A 28 -25.76 -11.39 9.15
C GLY A 28 -26.78 -10.25 9.12
N ASN A 29 -27.49 -9.98 10.22
CA ASN A 29 -28.46 -8.88 10.27
C ASN A 29 -27.77 -7.50 10.27
N MET A 30 -26.47 -7.44 10.60
CA MET A 30 -25.71 -6.20 10.62
C MET A 30 -25.25 -5.72 9.23
N LEU A 31 -25.49 -6.48 8.16
CA LEU A 31 -24.98 -6.16 6.82
C LEU A 31 -25.41 -4.79 6.32
N ASN A 32 -26.66 -4.38 6.59
CA ASN A 32 -27.15 -3.06 6.19
C ASN A 32 -26.36 -1.96 6.91
N THR A 33 -26.20 -2.08 8.24
CA THR A 33 -25.41 -1.15 9.05
C THR A 33 -23.96 -1.07 8.59
N LEU A 34 -23.34 -2.21 8.28
CA LEU A 34 -21.97 -2.29 7.81
C LEU A 34 -21.80 -1.74 6.38
N SER A 35 -22.81 -1.91 5.53
CA SER A 35 -22.87 -1.29 4.21
C SER A 35 -22.97 0.23 4.31
N ASP A 36 -23.82 0.75 5.19
CA ASP A 36 -23.94 2.19 5.42
C ASP A 36 -22.64 2.78 5.99
N PHE A 37 -21.99 2.07 6.91
CA PHE A 37 -20.65 2.40 7.39
C PHE A 37 -19.65 2.46 6.24
N ALA A 38 -19.60 1.44 5.38
CA ALA A 38 -18.63 1.35 4.29
C ALA A 38 -18.79 2.50 3.29
N VAL A 39 -20.03 2.85 2.94
CA VAL A 39 -20.36 3.99 2.07
C VAL A 39 -19.87 5.29 2.71
N TRP A 40 -20.20 5.52 3.97
CA TRP A 40 -19.74 6.70 4.71
C TRP A 40 -18.21 6.77 4.78
N PHE A 41 -17.56 5.66 5.14
CA PHE A 41 -16.12 5.58 5.32
C PHE A 41 -15.37 5.90 4.03
N LEU A 42 -15.77 5.31 2.90
CA LEU A 42 -15.12 5.57 1.62
C LEU A 42 -15.40 7.00 1.10
N ALA A 43 -16.53 7.61 1.48
CA ALA A 43 -16.78 9.02 1.20
C ALA A 43 -15.81 9.93 1.98
N GLU A 44 -15.56 9.66 3.27
CA GLU A 44 -14.57 10.42 4.05
C GLU A 44 -13.14 10.21 3.52
N VAL A 45 -12.77 8.98 3.18
CA VAL A 45 -11.48 8.69 2.52
C VAL A 45 -11.35 9.47 1.21
N SER A 46 -12.40 9.54 0.39
CA SER A 46 -12.39 10.29 -0.88
C SER A 46 -12.17 11.80 -0.65
N LYS A 47 -12.85 12.38 0.35
CA LYS A 47 -12.69 13.80 0.71
C LYS A 47 -11.25 14.11 1.12
N VAL A 48 -10.67 13.26 1.96
CA VAL A 48 -9.29 13.43 2.44
C VAL A 48 -8.28 13.19 1.31
N ALA A 49 -8.49 12.16 0.49
CA ALA A 49 -7.65 11.87 -0.68
C ALA A 49 -7.58 13.06 -1.64
N SER A 50 -8.72 13.73 -1.89
CA SER A 50 -8.77 14.93 -2.74
C SER A 50 -7.91 16.06 -2.19
N LYS A 51 -7.87 16.28 -0.87
CA LYS A 51 -7.00 17.29 -0.24
C LYS A 51 -5.51 16.94 -0.41
N MET A 52 -5.20 15.66 -0.58
CA MET A 52 -3.84 15.14 -0.80
C MET A 52 -3.47 15.00 -2.28
N ASN A 53 -4.33 15.43 -3.21
CA ASN A 53 -4.19 15.20 -4.65
C ASN A 53 -4.08 13.71 -5.04
N ILE A 54 -4.71 12.83 -4.27
CA ILE A 54 -4.79 11.40 -4.56
C ILE A 54 -6.13 11.10 -5.23
N TYR A 55 -6.10 10.42 -6.37
CA TYR A 55 -7.31 9.91 -7.00
C TYR A 55 -7.80 8.64 -6.30
N ALA A 56 -8.72 8.81 -5.35
CA ALA A 56 -9.45 7.72 -4.68
C ALA A 56 -10.94 8.05 -4.61
N LYS A 57 -11.58 8.25 -5.77
CA LYS A 57 -13.03 8.41 -5.88
C LYS A 57 -13.68 7.03 -6.05
N PHE A 58 -14.64 6.71 -5.20
CA PHE A 58 -15.39 5.46 -5.25
C PHE A 58 -16.78 5.67 -5.84
N GLU A 59 -17.39 4.61 -6.39
CA GLU A 59 -18.82 4.62 -6.66
C GLU A 59 -19.61 4.78 -5.34
N ASN A 60 -20.77 5.43 -5.40
CA ASN A 60 -21.58 5.75 -4.21
C ASN A 60 -22.08 4.51 -3.45
N ARG A 61 -22.14 3.34 -4.10
CA ARG A 61 -22.61 2.10 -3.51
C ARG A 61 -21.71 0.94 -3.93
N PRO A 62 -21.56 -0.10 -3.08
CA PRO A 62 -20.84 -1.31 -3.46
C PRO A 62 -21.60 -2.04 -4.58
N LYS A 63 -20.85 -2.71 -5.46
CA LYS A 63 -21.42 -3.62 -6.47
C LYS A 63 -21.97 -4.89 -5.85
N ALA A 64 -21.37 -5.33 -4.75
CA ALA A 64 -21.75 -6.52 -4.01
C ALA A 64 -21.52 -6.31 -2.50
N VAL A 65 -22.42 -6.85 -1.69
CA VAL A 65 -22.28 -6.96 -0.24
C VAL A 65 -22.41 -8.44 0.10
N LEU A 66 -21.35 -9.04 0.62
CA LEU A 66 -21.27 -10.47 0.86
C LEU A 66 -21.05 -10.76 2.34
N HIS A 67 -21.85 -11.66 2.89
CA HIS A 67 -21.67 -12.17 4.24
C HIS A 67 -20.80 -13.43 4.21
N VAL A 68 -19.84 -13.48 5.12
CA VAL A 68 -18.97 -14.64 5.32
C VAL A 68 -19.08 -15.05 6.79
N PRO A 69 -19.47 -16.29 7.10
CA PRO A 69 -19.42 -16.79 8.46
C PRO A 69 -17.98 -16.77 9.01
N VAL A 70 -17.81 -16.30 10.24
CA VAL A 70 -16.51 -16.23 10.91
C VAL A 70 -15.85 -17.61 10.97
N GLY A 71 -14.56 -17.68 10.65
CA GLY A 71 -13.79 -18.91 10.63
C GLY A 71 -14.04 -19.81 9.40
N ASN A 72 -14.85 -19.39 8.43
CA ASN A 72 -15.15 -20.18 7.25
C ASN A 72 -14.33 -19.71 6.04
N PHE A 73 -13.21 -20.40 5.79
CA PHE A 73 -12.34 -20.12 4.65
C PHE A 73 -13.03 -20.33 3.31
N ASP A 74 -13.79 -21.43 3.14
CA ASP A 74 -14.42 -21.77 1.86
C ASP A 74 -15.47 -20.72 1.46
N ALA A 75 -16.26 -20.25 2.42
CA ALA A 75 -17.19 -19.14 2.21
C ALA A 75 -16.46 -17.84 1.86
N CYS A 76 -15.34 -17.55 2.53
CA CYS A 76 -14.51 -16.39 2.22
C CYS A 76 -13.94 -16.48 0.79
N SER A 77 -13.37 -17.62 0.42
CA SER A 77 -12.82 -17.87 -0.90
C SER A 77 -13.89 -17.73 -1.98
N THR A 78 -15.07 -18.33 -1.76
CA THR A 78 -16.21 -18.24 -2.67
C THR A 78 -16.64 -16.79 -2.87
N ALA A 79 -16.71 -15.99 -1.79
CA ALA A 79 -17.07 -14.59 -1.89
C ALA A 79 -16.10 -13.78 -2.79
N TYR A 80 -14.80 -13.98 -2.65
CA TYR A 80 -13.80 -13.31 -3.49
C TYR A 80 -13.85 -13.78 -4.95
N GLU A 81 -14.07 -15.07 -5.17
CA GLU A 81 -14.23 -15.64 -6.50
C GLU A 81 -15.49 -15.11 -7.20
N ASP A 82 -16.61 -15.03 -6.48
CA ASP A 82 -17.88 -14.49 -6.96
C ASP A 82 -17.76 -13.01 -7.32
N ILE A 83 -17.04 -12.21 -6.51
CA ILE A 83 -16.75 -10.81 -6.85
C ILE A 83 -16.07 -10.74 -8.22
N ARG A 84 -15.04 -11.56 -8.44
CA ARG A 84 -14.25 -11.54 -9.66
C ARG A 84 -15.04 -12.01 -10.88
N LYS A 85 -15.88 -13.05 -10.72
CA LYS A 85 -16.70 -13.62 -11.80
C LYS A 85 -17.86 -12.72 -12.19
N ASN A 86 -18.62 -12.26 -11.21
CA ASN A 86 -19.89 -11.56 -11.45
C ASN A 86 -19.73 -10.05 -11.61
N TRP A 87 -18.67 -9.46 -11.02
CA TRP A 87 -18.36 -8.04 -11.13
C TRP A 87 -16.89 -7.81 -11.50
N PRO A 88 -16.46 -8.22 -12.72
CA PRO A 88 -15.05 -8.20 -13.13
C PRO A 88 -14.40 -6.81 -13.14
N ALA A 89 -15.21 -5.75 -13.12
CA ALA A 89 -14.76 -4.37 -13.06
C ALA A 89 -14.54 -3.84 -11.63
N VAL A 90 -14.87 -4.62 -10.59
CA VAL A 90 -14.54 -4.29 -9.20
C VAL A 90 -13.02 -4.32 -9.03
N MET A 91 -12.47 -3.21 -8.54
CA MET A 91 -11.04 -3.06 -8.27
C MET A 91 -10.71 -3.12 -6.79
N PHE A 92 -11.65 -2.70 -5.93
CA PHE A 92 -11.43 -2.54 -4.50
C PHE A 92 -12.37 -3.40 -3.68
N VAL A 93 -11.84 -4.07 -2.66
CA VAL A 93 -12.63 -4.83 -1.68
C VAL A 93 -12.39 -4.26 -0.29
N LEU A 94 -13.45 -3.74 0.32
CA LEU A 94 -13.47 -3.44 1.75
C LEU A 94 -13.90 -4.70 2.49
N HIS A 95 -13.13 -5.13 3.49
CA HIS A 95 -13.43 -6.32 4.26
C HIS A 95 -13.60 -5.96 5.74
N ILE A 96 -14.80 -6.15 6.29
CA ILE A 96 -15.06 -6.07 7.73
C ILE A 96 -14.60 -7.36 8.40
N LEU A 97 -13.62 -7.25 9.28
CA LEU A 97 -12.96 -8.34 9.97
C LEU A 97 -13.54 -8.52 11.37
N PRO A 98 -13.74 -9.76 11.84
CA PRO A 98 -14.43 -10.01 13.11
C PRO A 98 -13.62 -9.55 14.31
N LYS A 99 -12.28 -9.64 14.24
CA LYS A 99 -11.37 -9.24 15.32
C LYS A 99 -9.93 -9.06 14.81
N LYS A 100 -9.09 -8.45 15.64
CA LYS A 100 -7.64 -8.35 15.43
C LYS A 100 -7.00 -9.73 15.29
N SER A 101 -6.01 -9.84 14.39
CA SER A 101 -5.25 -11.07 14.13
C SER A 101 -6.13 -12.29 13.81
N SER A 102 -7.29 -12.05 13.21
CA SER A 102 -8.19 -13.08 12.72
C SER A 102 -7.62 -13.75 11.46
N ALA A 103 -7.95 -15.01 11.22
CA ALA A 103 -7.47 -15.74 10.04
C ALA A 103 -7.97 -15.10 8.74
N GLU A 104 -9.15 -14.47 8.82
CA GLU A 104 -9.80 -13.67 7.79
C GLU A 104 -8.91 -12.54 7.25
N TYR A 105 -8.03 -11.99 8.07
CA TYR A 105 -7.06 -10.99 7.60
C TYR A 105 -6.04 -11.59 6.63
N GLU A 106 -5.50 -12.76 6.95
CA GLU A 106 -4.56 -13.46 6.08
C GLU A 106 -5.25 -13.99 4.82
N TRP A 107 -6.50 -14.46 4.95
CA TRP A 107 -7.32 -14.87 3.81
C TRP A 107 -7.62 -13.69 2.89
N MET A 108 -8.06 -12.55 3.44
CA MET A 108 -8.25 -11.30 2.70
C MET A 108 -6.98 -10.95 1.91
N ARG A 109 -5.81 -11.02 2.56
CA ARG A 109 -4.52 -10.72 1.92
C ARG A 109 -4.21 -11.67 0.77
N MET A 110 -4.35 -12.97 0.99
CA MET A 110 -4.09 -14.01 0.02
C MET A 110 -5.07 -13.93 -1.15
N LEU A 111 -6.38 -13.95 -0.90
CA LEU A 111 -7.45 -13.94 -1.91
C LEU A 111 -7.44 -12.66 -2.75
N SER A 112 -7.23 -11.49 -2.14
CA SER A 112 -7.11 -10.24 -2.90
C SER A 112 -5.90 -10.25 -3.84
N THR A 113 -4.82 -10.92 -3.45
CA THR A 113 -3.62 -11.04 -4.29
C THR A 113 -3.88 -11.99 -5.45
N VAL A 114 -4.52 -13.12 -5.20
CA VAL A 114 -4.90 -14.11 -6.23
C VAL A 114 -5.84 -13.49 -7.28
N HIS A 115 -6.84 -12.73 -6.83
CA HIS A 115 -7.86 -12.15 -7.73
C HIS A 115 -7.53 -10.73 -8.22
N GLY A 116 -6.41 -10.15 -7.81
CA GLY A 116 -5.97 -8.83 -8.29
C GLY A 116 -6.82 -7.66 -7.77
N PHE A 117 -7.26 -7.72 -6.51
CA PHE A 117 -7.98 -6.63 -5.84
C PHE A 117 -7.05 -5.74 -5.02
N ILE A 118 -7.34 -4.44 -5.03
CA ILE A 118 -6.97 -3.55 -3.92
C ILE A 118 -7.85 -3.93 -2.73
N ARG A 119 -7.28 -3.96 -1.53
CA ARG A 119 -8.01 -4.38 -0.32
C ARG A 119 -7.83 -3.39 0.81
N GLN A 120 -8.82 -3.30 1.69
CA GLN A 120 -8.69 -2.69 3.00
C GLN A 120 -9.47 -3.50 4.02
N GLY A 121 -8.81 -3.85 5.13
CA GLY A 121 -9.48 -4.46 6.28
C GLY A 121 -9.93 -3.39 7.27
N VAL A 122 -11.11 -3.55 7.86
CA VAL A 122 -11.60 -2.73 8.97
C VAL A 122 -12.13 -3.66 10.05
N LEU A 123 -11.74 -3.45 11.30
CA LEU A 123 -12.26 -4.24 12.42
C LEU A 123 -13.74 -3.94 12.65
N LEU A 124 -14.52 -4.97 12.99
CA LEU A 124 -15.96 -4.85 13.26
C LEU A 124 -16.25 -3.78 14.31
N ASP A 125 -15.51 -3.76 15.41
CA ASP A 125 -15.71 -2.78 16.49
C ASP A 125 -15.57 -1.33 15.99
N ASN A 126 -14.53 -1.08 15.18
CA ASN A 126 -14.29 0.23 14.54
C ASN A 126 -15.39 0.61 13.53
N ALA A 127 -15.98 -0.39 12.88
CA ALA A 127 -17.07 -0.17 11.93
C ALA A 127 -18.38 0.18 12.66
N LEU A 128 -18.66 -0.47 13.79
CA LEU A 128 -19.86 -0.25 14.60
C LEU A 128 -19.83 1.11 15.29
N ASP A 129 -18.67 1.52 15.81
CA ASP A 129 -18.51 2.76 16.56
C ASP A 129 -18.07 3.96 15.69
N LYS A 130 -17.89 3.75 14.38
CA LYS A 130 -17.36 4.72 13.41
C LYS A 130 -16.05 5.37 13.86
N PHE A 131 -15.15 4.58 14.43
CA PHE A 131 -13.88 5.01 15.00
C PHE A 131 -14.02 6.02 16.16
N SER A 132 -15.17 6.07 16.85
CA SER A 132 -15.36 6.98 18.00
C SER A 132 -14.40 6.67 19.15
N THR A 133 -13.97 5.40 19.30
CA THR A 133 -12.93 5.02 20.25
C THR A 133 -11.56 5.63 19.89
N VAL A 134 -11.23 5.75 18.60
CA VAL A 134 -9.99 6.41 18.14
C VAL A 134 -9.99 7.89 18.51
N VAL A 135 -11.12 8.57 18.28
CA VAL A 135 -11.29 9.99 18.64
C VAL A 135 -11.20 10.19 20.17
N SER A 136 -11.77 9.26 20.93
CA SER A 136 -11.81 9.33 22.40
C SER A 136 -10.42 9.10 23.03
N ASN A 137 -9.51 8.41 22.33
CA ASN A 137 -8.12 8.23 22.74
C ASN A 137 -7.21 9.41 22.36
N GLY A 138 -7.78 10.51 21.83
CA GLY A 138 -7.05 11.71 21.44
C GLY A 138 -6.34 11.62 20.09
N GLU A 139 -6.66 10.60 19.28
CA GLU A 139 -6.10 10.44 17.94
C GLU A 139 -6.94 11.18 16.89
N ASP A 140 -6.27 11.77 15.90
CA ASP A 140 -6.93 12.43 14.78
C ASP A 140 -7.49 11.41 13.78
N ILE A 141 -8.82 11.32 13.69
CA ILE A 141 -9.51 10.42 12.75
C ILE A 141 -9.14 10.70 11.28
N ASP A 142 -8.78 11.95 10.94
CA ASP A 142 -8.34 12.25 9.58
C ASP A 142 -7.02 11.52 9.25
N SER A 143 -6.21 11.17 10.25
CA SER A 143 -5.02 10.34 10.03
C SER A 143 -5.41 8.97 9.45
N VAL A 144 -6.47 8.34 9.96
CA VAL A 144 -6.99 7.05 9.45
C VAL A 144 -7.35 7.18 7.97
N TYR A 145 -8.11 8.21 7.61
CA TYR A 145 -8.52 8.45 6.23
C TYR A 145 -7.34 8.74 5.30
N ARG A 146 -6.39 9.58 5.75
CA ARG A 146 -5.15 9.87 5.01
C ARG A 146 -4.39 8.58 4.71
N ASN A 147 -4.23 7.73 5.72
CA ASN A 147 -3.48 6.49 5.60
C ASN A 147 -4.12 5.50 4.62
N VAL A 148 -5.45 5.36 4.68
CA VAL A 148 -6.18 4.51 3.71
C VAL A 148 -6.08 5.08 2.29
N ALA A 149 -6.24 6.39 2.11
CA ALA A 149 -6.05 7.05 0.81
C ALA A 149 -4.65 6.79 0.23
N GLN A 150 -3.60 6.92 1.05
CA GLN A 150 -2.22 6.66 0.63
C GLN A 150 -1.96 5.18 0.30
N TRP A 151 -2.60 4.25 1.02
CA TRP A 151 -2.55 2.83 0.70
C TRP A 151 -3.19 2.53 -0.65
N ILE A 152 -4.40 3.06 -0.89
CA ILE A 152 -5.10 2.91 -2.18
C ILE A 152 -4.24 3.46 -3.31
N ALA A 153 -3.67 4.66 -3.17
CA ALA A 153 -2.81 5.27 -4.18
C ALA A 153 -1.65 4.34 -4.59
N ARG A 154 -0.96 3.75 -3.61
CA ARG A 154 0.17 2.84 -3.87
C ARG A 154 -0.29 1.51 -4.46
N ALA A 155 -1.41 0.97 -4.00
CA ALA A 155 -1.96 -0.26 -4.56
C ALA A 155 -2.37 -0.08 -6.03
N THR A 156 -3.02 1.04 -6.37
CA THR A 156 -3.35 1.42 -7.74
C THR A 156 -2.10 1.59 -8.58
N SER A 157 -1.10 2.35 -8.10
CA SER A 157 0.18 2.52 -8.81
C SER A 157 0.89 1.20 -9.07
N ARG A 158 0.88 0.27 -8.10
CA ARG A 158 1.46 -1.07 -8.28
C ARG A 158 0.73 -1.85 -9.37
N LEU A 159 -0.60 -1.81 -9.41
CA LEU A 159 -1.39 -2.44 -10.48
C LEU A 159 -1.08 -1.83 -11.86
N CYS A 160 -0.96 -0.50 -11.95
CA CYS A 160 -0.58 0.18 -13.19
C CYS A 160 0.82 -0.24 -13.69
N LEU A 161 1.77 -0.39 -12.77
CA LEU A 161 3.17 -0.72 -13.07
C LEU A 161 3.43 -2.22 -13.26
N ASP A 162 2.48 -3.09 -12.89
CA ASP A 162 2.64 -4.53 -13.04
C ASP A 162 2.81 -4.91 -14.52
N LYS A 163 3.83 -5.70 -14.84
CA LYS A 163 4.15 -6.03 -16.24
C LYS A 163 3.39 -7.28 -16.72
N ASN A 164 2.81 -8.05 -15.82
CA ASN A 164 1.99 -9.22 -16.17
C ASN A 164 0.58 -8.78 -16.57
N SER A 165 0.24 -8.93 -17.86
CA SER A 165 -1.09 -8.61 -18.39
C SER A 165 -2.22 -9.41 -17.76
N THR A 166 -1.93 -10.62 -17.25
CA THR A 166 -2.89 -11.48 -16.53
C THR A 166 -3.44 -10.84 -15.25
N TYR A 167 -2.67 -9.94 -14.61
CA TYR A 167 -3.10 -9.20 -13.40
C TYR A 167 -3.58 -7.77 -13.70
N LYS A 168 -3.73 -7.42 -14.98
CA LYS A 168 -4.28 -6.14 -15.46
C LYS A 168 -5.63 -6.33 -16.15
N PRO A 169 -6.68 -6.79 -15.44
CA PRO A 169 -8.00 -6.90 -16.04
C PRO A 169 -8.73 -5.56 -16.18
N TYR A 170 -8.07 -4.44 -15.92
CA TYR A 170 -8.68 -3.12 -15.83
C TYR A 170 -8.08 -2.17 -16.86
N ASP A 171 -8.92 -1.50 -17.64
CA ASP A 171 -8.54 -0.33 -18.43
C ASP A 171 -8.54 0.90 -17.52
N LEU A 172 -7.37 1.25 -17.00
CA LEU A 172 -7.18 2.50 -16.27
C LEU A 172 -7.10 3.67 -17.27
N ARG A 173 -8.22 4.40 -17.40
CA ARG A 173 -8.26 5.65 -18.15
C ARG A 173 -7.85 6.80 -17.24
N VAL A 174 -6.67 7.36 -17.47
CA VAL A 174 -6.27 8.61 -16.80
C VAL A 174 -7.02 9.76 -17.48
N GLY A 175 -7.96 10.38 -16.76
CA GLY A 175 -8.66 11.56 -17.24
C GLY A 175 -7.70 12.72 -17.48
N SER A 176 -7.94 13.49 -18.55
CA SER A 176 -7.16 14.69 -18.91
C SER A 176 -7.46 15.86 -17.96
N GLY A 177 -7.10 15.75 -16.69
CA GLY A 177 -7.13 16.87 -15.76
C GLY A 177 -6.00 17.84 -16.08
N LYS A 178 -6.34 19.11 -16.38
CA LYS A 178 -5.39 20.20 -16.71
C LYS A 178 -4.39 20.57 -15.60
N VAL A 179 -4.33 19.82 -14.49
CA VAL A 179 -3.44 20.07 -13.37
C VAL A 179 -2.73 18.77 -13.01
N LEU A 180 -1.44 18.69 -13.33
CA LEU A 180 -0.54 17.66 -12.82
C LEU A 180 -0.36 17.89 -11.30
N PRO A 181 -0.57 16.88 -10.45
CA PRO A 181 -0.36 17.05 -9.01
C PRO A 181 1.13 17.14 -8.70
N ASN A 182 1.49 18.12 -7.86
CA ASN A 182 2.83 18.24 -7.28
C ASN A 182 3.12 16.98 -6.44
N ASN A 183 4.30 16.38 -6.66
CA ASN A 183 4.76 15.19 -5.94
C ASN A 183 4.82 15.46 -4.42
N VAL A 184 3.82 15.00 -3.67
CA VAL A 184 3.89 14.94 -2.21
C VAL A 184 4.60 13.63 -1.84
N LYS A 185 5.73 13.74 -1.10
CA LYS A 185 6.44 12.58 -0.57
C LYS A 185 5.51 11.81 0.37
N PHE A 186 5.36 10.51 0.14
CA PHE A 186 4.71 9.58 1.06
C PHE A 186 5.73 9.13 2.10
N ASP A 187 5.49 9.43 3.36
CA ASP A 187 6.30 8.93 4.47
C ASP A 187 5.95 7.46 4.73
N GLN A 188 6.91 6.55 4.50
CA GLN A 188 6.70 5.12 4.57
C GLN A 188 6.54 4.61 6.03
N ASP A 189 7.05 5.37 7.00
CA ASP A 189 7.07 5.02 8.43
C ASP A 189 5.75 5.39 9.14
N ALA A 190 5.13 6.50 8.74
CA ALA A 190 3.77 6.85 9.16
C ALA A 190 2.75 5.77 8.77
N ILE A 191 3.02 5.04 7.69
CA ILE A 191 2.09 4.10 7.07
C ILE A 191 2.14 2.71 7.72
N GLN A 192 3.31 2.19 8.09
CA GLN A 192 3.36 0.93 8.86
C GLN A 192 2.70 1.10 10.23
N THR A 193 2.92 2.25 10.86
CA THR A 193 2.27 2.66 12.11
C THR A 193 0.74 2.67 11.95
N ALA A 194 0.23 3.19 10.83
CA ALA A 194 -1.20 3.28 10.56
C ALA A 194 -1.90 1.96 10.22
N VAL A 195 -1.26 1.09 9.42
CA VAL A 195 -1.76 -0.27 9.17
C VAL A 195 -1.85 -1.01 10.49
N HIS A 196 -0.89 -0.80 11.39
CA HIS A 196 -0.96 -1.34 12.74
C HIS A 196 -2.11 -0.70 13.54
N ILE A 197 -2.31 0.61 13.55
CA ILE A 197 -3.43 1.29 14.26
C ILE A 197 -4.80 0.78 13.78
N VAL A 198 -5.03 0.69 12.47
CA VAL A 198 -6.31 0.18 11.93
C VAL A 198 -6.54 -1.29 12.30
N LEU A 199 -5.47 -2.05 12.48
CA LEU A 199 -5.50 -3.47 12.87
C LEU A 199 -5.33 -3.69 14.38
N SER A 200 -5.11 -2.65 15.20
CA SER A 200 -4.71 -2.77 16.61
C SER A 200 -5.48 -1.82 17.52
N SER A 201 -6.04 -2.35 18.59
CA SER A 201 -6.61 -1.56 19.69
C SER A 201 -5.58 -0.92 20.64
N THR A 202 -4.27 -1.17 20.44
CA THR A 202 -3.21 -0.63 21.32
C THR A 202 -1.92 -0.25 20.56
N GLY A 203 -1.42 0.97 20.85
CA GLY A 203 -0.36 1.69 20.12
C GLY A 203 1.08 1.38 20.52
N ASN A 204 1.47 0.12 20.67
CA ASN A 204 2.90 -0.21 20.82
C ASN A 204 3.56 -0.36 19.44
N LEU A 205 4.38 0.63 19.06
CA LEU A 205 5.19 0.63 17.82
C LEU A 205 6.35 -0.38 17.90
N PRO A 206 6.61 -1.20 16.86
CA PRO A 206 7.89 -1.87 16.70
C PRO A 206 8.90 -0.97 15.98
N HIS A 207 10.14 -0.96 16.47
CA HIS A 207 11.26 -0.20 15.89
C HIS A 207 11.53 -0.56 14.41
N LEU A 208 11.45 0.43 13.53
CA LEU A 208 11.53 0.35 12.06
C LEU A 208 12.96 0.32 11.49
N TYR A 209 14.00 0.24 12.32
CA TYR A 209 15.39 0.16 11.88
C TYR A 209 15.87 -1.29 11.98
N ARG A 210 15.85 -2.03 10.86
CA ARG A 210 16.46 -3.36 10.79
C ARG A 210 17.82 -3.26 10.12
N GLU A 211 18.88 -3.10 10.92
CA GLU A 211 20.27 -3.04 10.47
C GLU A 211 20.68 -4.24 9.58
N GLU A 212 19.98 -5.37 9.74
CA GLU A 212 20.16 -6.60 8.97
C GLU A 212 19.92 -6.46 7.45
N PHE A 213 19.23 -5.41 6.97
CA PHE A 213 18.91 -5.22 5.55
C PHE A 213 19.57 -3.97 4.94
N ALA A 214 20.56 -3.41 5.62
CA ALA A 214 21.20 -2.16 5.23
C ALA A 214 22.67 -2.37 4.82
N VAL A 215 23.11 -1.55 3.87
CA VAL A 215 24.51 -1.47 3.43
C VAL A 215 24.99 -0.03 3.55
N ARG A 216 26.28 0.14 3.84
CA ARG A 216 26.97 1.43 3.75
C ARG A 216 27.47 1.61 2.33
N VAL A 217 27.23 2.79 1.78
CA VAL A 217 27.61 3.16 0.42
C VAL A 217 28.49 4.40 0.48
N THR A 218 29.61 4.40 -0.23
CA THR A 218 30.54 5.52 -0.33
C THR A 218 31.06 5.67 -1.77
N GLY A 219 31.80 6.77 -2.04
CA GLY A 219 32.44 7.00 -3.34
C GLY A 219 31.50 7.46 -4.46
N PHE A 220 30.26 7.84 -4.13
CA PHE A 220 29.32 8.44 -5.06
C PHE A 220 29.48 9.97 -5.15
N PRO A 221 29.10 10.62 -6.26
CA PRO A 221 29.20 12.07 -6.40
C PRO A 221 28.44 12.81 -5.28
N PRO A 222 29.04 13.81 -4.62
CA PRO A 222 28.42 14.52 -3.49
C PRO A 222 27.18 15.34 -3.90
N SER A 223 26.95 15.54 -5.20
CA SER A 223 25.73 16.14 -5.74
C SER A 223 24.53 15.20 -5.76
N LEU A 224 24.69 13.90 -5.51
CA LEU A 224 23.59 12.96 -5.47
C LEU A 224 22.80 13.09 -4.17
N ASN A 225 21.51 13.36 -4.32
CA ASN A 225 20.54 13.24 -3.24
C ASN A 225 20.16 11.76 -3.00
N GLU A 226 19.30 11.50 -2.02
CA GLU A 226 18.83 10.17 -1.63
C GLU A 226 18.33 9.34 -2.84
N PHE A 227 17.66 10.00 -3.79
CA PHE A 227 17.17 9.36 -5.01
C PHE A 227 18.28 9.01 -5.99
N GLY A 228 19.25 9.91 -6.16
CA GLY A 228 20.44 9.66 -6.97
C GLY A 228 21.23 8.46 -6.46
N VAL A 229 21.42 8.36 -5.14
CA VAL A 229 22.08 7.21 -4.51
C VAL A 229 21.26 5.92 -4.69
N ALA A 230 19.92 5.98 -4.54
CA ALA A 230 19.06 4.81 -4.80
C ALA A 230 19.14 4.31 -6.25
N GLN A 231 19.30 5.22 -7.22
CA GLN A 231 19.41 4.87 -8.65
C GLN A 231 20.70 4.10 -8.99
N LEU A 232 21.75 4.19 -8.16
CA LEU A 232 22.97 3.40 -8.34
C LEU A 232 22.71 1.89 -8.22
N PHE A 233 21.64 1.52 -7.50
CA PHE A 233 21.17 0.15 -7.30
C PHE A 233 20.01 -0.22 -8.23
N HIS A 234 20.02 0.29 -9.46
CA HIS A 234 18.97 0.03 -10.45
C HIS A 234 18.66 -1.47 -10.59
N GLY A 235 17.39 -1.85 -10.37
CA GLY A 235 16.92 -3.23 -10.37
C GLY A 235 16.78 -3.86 -8.98
N LEU A 236 17.36 -3.26 -7.93
CA LEU A 236 17.19 -3.70 -6.55
C LEU A 236 16.14 -2.82 -5.84
N LYS A 237 15.26 -3.43 -5.04
CA LYS A 237 14.21 -2.72 -4.31
C LYS A 237 14.77 -2.07 -3.03
N VAL A 238 15.20 -0.81 -3.15
CA VAL A 238 15.57 0.08 -2.05
C VAL A 238 14.32 0.51 -1.28
N THR A 239 14.35 0.38 0.04
CA THR A 239 13.27 0.81 0.96
C THR A 239 13.59 2.13 1.66
N GLY A 240 14.87 2.51 1.76
CA GLY A 240 15.27 3.78 2.33
C GLY A 240 16.72 4.13 2.03
N VAL A 241 17.02 5.43 2.01
CA VAL A 241 18.39 5.94 1.91
C VAL A 241 18.56 7.03 2.96
N SER A 242 19.56 6.87 3.82
CA SER A 242 19.94 7.86 4.82
C SER A 242 21.31 8.43 4.45
N LEU A 243 21.34 9.69 4.03
CA LEU A 243 22.58 10.38 3.68
C LEU A 243 23.31 10.84 4.94
N LYS A 244 24.62 10.65 4.94
CA LYS A 244 25.61 11.25 5.84
C LYS A 244 26.62 12.01 4.98
N ILE A 245 27.47 12.81 5.63
CA ILE A 245 28.39 13.75 4.98
C ILE A 245 29.20 13.09 3.83
N ASP A 246 29.78 11.92 4.06
CA ASP A 246 30.60 11.20 3.06
C ASP A 246 30.12 9.75 2.78
N SER A 247 28.93 9.40 3.27
CA SER A 247 28.40 8.03 3.14
C SER A 247 26.89 8.01 3.12
N ALA A 248 26.30 6.96 2.57
CA ALA A 248 24.87 6.72 2.64
C ALA A 248 24.61 5.35 3.25
N ILE A 249 23.56 5.23 4.05
CA ILE A 249 23.03 3.94 4.45
C ILE A 249 21.85 3.64 3.55
N VAL A 250 21.93 2.55 2.78
CA VAL A 250 20.88 2.12 1.87
C VAL A 250 20.25 0.87 2.43
N THR A 251 18.94 0.94 2.70
CA THR A 251 18.15 -0.18 3.22
C THR A 251 17.38 -0.82 2.09
N PHE A 252 17.34 -2.15 2.08
CA PHE A 252 16.63 -2.93 1.07
C PHE A 252 15.43 -3.67 1.64
N THR A 253 14.58 -4.15 0.74
CA THR A 253 13.37 -4.91 1.11
C THR A 253 13.71 -6.26 1.76
N THR A 254 14.86 -6.86 1.41
CA THR A 254 15.30 -8.15 1.94
C THR A 254 16.82 -8.20 2.08
N LYS A 255 17.30 -9.08 2.97
CA LYS A 255 18.73 -9.38 3.15
C LYS A 255 19.42 -9.88 1.87
N PHE A 256 18.69 -10.60 1.01
CA PHE A 256 19.20 -11.07 -0.28
C PHE A 256 19.49 -9.92 -1.25
N LEU A 257 18.65 -8.88 -1.26
CA LEU A 257 18.89 -7.69 -2.07
C LEU A 257 20.07 -6.86 -1.53
N ALA A 258 20.24 -6.82 -0.21
CA ALA A 258 21.43 -6.21 0.41
C ALA A 258 22.71 -6.95 0.00
N LEU A 259 22.69 -8.29 -0.05
CA LEU A 259 23.80 -9.10 -0.56
C LEU A 259 24.08 -8.83 -2.06
N GLN A 260 23.04 -8.76 -2.89
CA GLN A 260 23.19 -8.41 -4.31
C GLN A 260 23.73 -6.99 -4.53
N ALA A 261 23.40 -6.06 -3.63
CA ALA A 261 23.94 -4.70 -3.68
C ALA A 261 25.45 -4.68 -3.42
N CYS A 262 25.96 -5.54 -2.54
CA CYS A 262 27.40 -5.68 -2.30
C CYS A 262 28.17 -6.19 -3.53
N ALA A 263 27.53 -6.94 -4.44
CA ALA A 263 28.15 -7.35 -5.69
C ALA A 263 28.37 -6.19 -6.70
N LEU A 264 27.83 -5.00 -6.40
CA LEU A 264 28.07 -3.76 -7.16
C LEU A 264 29.23 -2.93 -6.60
N ASP A 265 29.95 -3.44 -5.60
CA ASP A 265 31.17 -2.83 -5.10
C ASP A 265 32.19 -2.66 -6.24
N SER A 266 32.97 -1.57 -6.16
CA SER A 266 34.01 -1.20 -7.13
C SER A 266 33.48 -0.88 -8.54
N LYS A 267 32.18 -0.66 -8.71
CA LYS A 267 31.58 -0.23 -9.99
C LYS A 267 31.90 1.25 -10.26
N LYS A 268 32.48 1.55 -11.42
CA LYS A 268 32.70 2.94 -11.86
C LYS A 268 31.37 3.63 -12.18
N ILE A 269 31.10 4.75 -11.52
CA ILE A 269 29.93 5.59 -11.75
C ILE A 269 30.25 6.59 -12.87
N ASP A 270 31.41 7.21 -12.81
CA ASP A 270 31.93 8.10 -13.83
C ASP A 270 33.47 8.01 -13.93
N ARG A 271 34.13 9.03 -14.51
CA ARG A 271 35.59 9.06 -14.69
C ARG A 271 36.38 9.23 -13.39
N ILE A 272 35.73 9.64 -12.30
CA ILE A 272 36.33 10.07 -11.03
C ILE A 272 35.76 9.28 -9.84
N HIS A 273 34.48 8.91 -9.89
CA HIS A 273 33.75 8.28 -8.79
C HIS A 273 33.61 6.77 -9.00
N THR A 274 34.02 6.01 -7.99
CA THR A 274 33.88 4.55 -7.91
C THR A 274 32.99 4.22 -6.72
N LEU A 275 31.93 3.45 -6.97
CA LEU A 275 30.98 3.04 -5.95
C LEU A 275 31.64 2.02 -5.02
N HIS A 276 31.52 2.26 -3.71
CA HIS A 276 31.91 1.29 -2.68
C HIS A 276 30.69 0.89 -1.86
N VAL A 277 30.50 -0.42 -1.65
CA VAL A 277 29.30 -0.98 -0.99
C VAL A 277 29.72 -1.99 0.07
N GLU A 278 29.58 -1.63 1.34
CA GLU A 278 29.94 -2.47 2.47
C GLU A 278 28.71 -2.95 3.25
N PRO A 279 28.60 -4.25 3.59
CA PRO A 279 27.50 -4.73 4.43
C PRO A 279 27.64 -4.23 5.87
N LEU A 280 26.53 -3.82 6.49
CA LEU A 280 26.51 -3.43 7.90
C LEU A 280 26.34 -4.62 8.85
N PHE A 281 25.82 -5.75 8.35
CA PHE A 281 25.52 -6.93 9.15
C PHE A 281 26.51 -8.07 8.92
N ALA A 282 27.07 -8.63 10.00
CA ALA A 282 28.16 -9.62 9.97
C ALA A 282 27.81 -10.90 9.17
N GLU A 283 26.55 -11.31 9.19
CA GLU A 283 26.10 -12.51 8.48
C GLU A 283 26.03 -12.32 6.95
N ILE A 284 25.90 -11.07 6.46
CA ILE A 284 26.04 -10.77 5.02
C ILE A 284 27.51 -10.81 4.62
N LYS A 285 28.39 -10.31 5.49
CA LYS A 285 29.85 -10.36 5.30
C LYS A 285 30.36 -11.81 5.19
N GLU A 286 29.91 -12.69 6.09
CA GLU A 286 30.28 -14.12 6.06
C GLU A 286 29.78 -14.84 4.78
N GLN A 287 28.65 -14.42 4.21
CA GLN A 287 28.11 -14.98 2.97
C GLN A 287 28.84 -14.45 1.72
N LEU A 288 29.32 -13.20 1.73
CA LEU A 288 30.18 -12.64 0.68
C LEU A 288 31.50 -13.41 0.60
N ASP A 289 32.17 -13.63 1.74
CA ASP A 289 33.44 -14.35 1.81
C ASP A 289 33.30 -15.80 1.26
N LYS A 290 32.17 -16.47 1.55
CA LYS A 290 31.83 -17.81 1.00
C LYS A 290 31.54 -17.81 -0.50
N THR A 291 31.10 -16.68 -1.06
CA THR A 291 30.76 -16.55 -2.48
C THR A 291 32.00 -16.20 -3.32
N GLU A 292 32.92 -15.39 -2.79
CA GLU A 292 34.22 -15.10 -3.42
C GLU A 292 35.14 -16.33 -3.47
N LEU A 293 35.12 -17.18 -2.44
CA LEU A 293 35.83 -18.48 -2.42
C LEU A 293 35.36 -19.48 -3.50
N ARG A 294 34.24 -19.22 -4.20
CA ARG A 294 33.74 -20.05 -5.31
C ARG A 294 34.02 -19.47 -6.70
N MET A 295 34.58 -18.25 -6.79
CA MET A 295 34.92 -17.60 -8.06
C MET A 295 36.43 -17.53 -8.33
N CYS A 296 37.25 -18.15 -7.47
CA CYS A 296 38.67 -18.40 -7.69
C CYS A 296 38.92 -19.85 -8.14
#